data_AF-A0A8K0WL74-F1
#
_entry.id   AF-A0A8K0WL74-F1
#
_cell.length_a   1.000
_cell.length_b   1.000
_cell.length_c   1.000
_cell.angle_alpha   90.00
_cell.angle_beta   90.00
_cell.angle_gamma   90.00
#
_symmetry.space_group_name_H-M   'P 1'
#
loop_
_entity.id
_entity.type
_entity.pdbx_description
1 polymer ?
#
loop_
_entity_poly.entity_id
_entity_poly.type
_entity_poly.pdbx_seq_one_letter_code
_entity_poly.pdbx_strand_id
1 'polypeptide(L)'
;MFIPQRSRDDDITHPIPDLTGYITEGQVFVDRALHNRGIYPPINVLHSLSRLMKSAIGEGMTRKDHGDVSNQLYAKYAISRDAMAMKAVVGEEALSVEDKLSLEFLEHFERQFISQDQYKSRTIYESLDLAWSLLRMYPKELLNCIPAKILNDFY
;
A
#
# COMPACT_ATOMS: atom_id res chain seq x y z
N MET A 1 -8.64 -18.58 0.21
CA MET A 1 -9.89 -17.86 -0.11
C MET A 1 -9.85 -16.55 0.66
N PHE A 2 -9.77 -15.39 0.00
CA PHE A 2 -9.77 -14.10 0.70
C PHE A 2 -11.21 -13.67 0.99
N ILE A 3 -11.54 -13.39 2.25
CA ILE A 3 -12.86 -12.91 2.63
C ILE A 3 -12.74 -11.40 2.87
N PRO A 4 -13.43 -10.55 2.06
CA PRO A 4 -13.47 -9.13 2.34
C PRO A 4 -14.20 -8.91 3.67
N GLN A 5 -13.53 -8.30 4.63
CA GLN A 5 -14.09 -8.10 5.96
C GLN A 5 -14.68 -6.70 6.11
N ARG A 6 -15.91 -6.67 6.60
CA ARG A 6 -16.57 -5.46 7.10
C ARG A 6 -16.89 -5.71 8.58
N SER A 7 -16.12 -5.14 9.48
CA SER A 7 -16.38 -5.23 10.91
C SER A 7 -17.63 -4.42 11.27
N ARG A 8 -18.39 -4.91 12.25
CA ARG A 8 -19.49 -4.13 12.85
C ARG A 8 -18.85 -2.96 13.60
N ASP A 9 -19.30 -1.74 13.32
CA ASP A 9 -18.72 -0.49 13.83
C ASP A 9 -17.23 -0.28 13.51
N ASP A 10 -16.73 -0.89 12.43
CA ASP A 10 -15.32 -0.85 12.01
C ASP A 10 -14.32 -1.44 13.04
N ASP A 11 -14.82 -2.18 14.05
CA ASP A 11 -14.00 -2.80 15.10
C ASP A 11 -13.31 -4.10 14.64
N ILE A 12 -12.00 -4.02 14.38
CA ILE A 12 -11.15 -5.17 14.01
C ILE A 12 -10.90 -6.14 15.16
N THR A 13 -11.14 -5.73 16.41
CA THR A 13 -10.98 -6.59 17.59
C THR A 13 -12.24 -7.40 17.90
N HIS A 14 -13.30 -7.20 17.11
CA HIS A 14 -14.52 -7.99 17.21
C HIS A 14 -14.21 -9.48 16.93
N PRO A 15 -14.84 -10.44 17.66
CA PRO A 15 -14.50 -11.86 17.55
C PRO A 15 -14.63 -12.45 16.13
N ILE A 16 -15.53 -11.93 15.31
CA ILE A 16 -15.75 -12.43 13.94
C ILE A 16 -14.55 -12.12 13.01
N PRO A 17 -14.11 -10.85 12.86
CA PRO A 17 -12.85 -10.53 12.20
C PRO A 17 -11.67 -11.35 12.70
N ASP A 18 -11.49 -11.38 14.02
CA ASP A 18 -10.38 -12.05 14.69
C ASP A 18 -10.32 -13.55 14.36
N LEU A 19 -11.40 -14.29 14.62
CA LEU A 19 -11.47 -15.73 14.35
C LEU A 19 -11.29 -16.07 12.86
N THR A 20 -11.80 -15.22 11.97
CA THR A 20 -11.62 -15.42 10.53
C THR A 20 -10.17 -15.21 10.11
N GLY A 21 -9.48 -14.21 10.66
CA GLY A 21 -8.04 -13.97 10.43
C GLY A 21 -7.15 -15.06 11.04
N TYR A 22 -7.62 -15.74 12.09
CA TYR A 22 -6.95 -16.95 12.61
C TYR A 22 -7.02 -18.13 11.64
N ILE A 23 -8.15 -18.33 10.97
CA ILE A 23 -8.37 -19.48 10.07
C ILE A 23 -7.76 -19.23 8.68
N THR A 24 -7.93 -18.03 8.14
CA THR A 24 -7.52 -17.72 6.76
C THR A 24 -6.04 -17.34 6.66
N GLU A 25 -5.44 -17.52 5.48
CA GLU A 25 -4.03 -17.17 5.21
C GLU A 25 -3.83 -15.68 4.89
N GLY A 26 -4.78 -14.83 5.28
CA GLY A 26 -4.75 -13.40 5.02
C GLY A 26 -6.14 -12.81 4.84
N GLN A 27 -6.19 -11.48 4.81
CA GLN A 27 -7.42 -10.72 4.74
C GLN A 27 -7.24 -9.51 3.84
N VAL A 28 -8.32 -9.09 3.20
CA VAL A 28 -8.40 -7.81 2.49
C VAL A 28 -9.38 -6.94 3.25
N PHE A 29 -8.86 -5.84 3.81
CA PHE A 29 -9.63 -4.91 4.62
C PHE A 29 -10.21 -3.80 3.73
N VAL A 30 -11.52 -3.61 3.84
CA VAL A 30 -12.26 -2.57 3.12
C VAL A 30 -12.50 -1.40 4.05
N ASP A 31 -11.99 -0.22 3.71
CA ASP A 31 -11.97 0.94 4.59
C ASP A 31 -12.96 2.02 4.17
N ARG A 32 -13.85 2.37 5.10
CA ARG A 32 -14.89 3.37 4.90
C ARG A 32 -14.30 4.77 4.68
N ALA A 33 -13.17 5.11 5.29
CA ALA A 33 -12.52 6.40 5.11
C ALA A 33 -12.05 6.59 3.65
N LEU A 34 -11.47 5.55 3.05
CA LEU A 34 -11.10 5.54 1.63
C LEU A 34 -12.32 5.64 0.73
N HIS A 35 -13.39 4.90 1.06
CA HIS A 35 -14.64 4.95 0.30
C HIS A 35 -15.27 6.35 0.31
N ASN A 36 -15.35 6.99 1.48
CA ASN A 36 -15.91 8.34 1.63
C ASN A 36 -15.10 9.40 0.87
N ARG A 37 -13.81 9.14 0.61
CA ARG A 37 -12.93 10.00 -0.20
C ARG A 37 -13.01 9.72 -1.71
N GLY A 38 -13.88 8.78 -2.13
CA GLY A 38 -14.08 8.42 -3.53
C GLY A 38 -13.01 7.48 -4.10
N ILE A 39 -12.22 6.81 -3.25
CA ILE A 39 -11.25 5.80 -3.71
C ILE A 39 -11.97 4.47 -3.94
N TYR A 40 -11.77 3.87 -5.11
CA TYR A 40 -12.36 2.58 -5.47
C TYR A 40 -11.33 1.68 -6.17
N PRO A 41 -11.14 0.42 -5.76
CA PRO A 41 -11.73 -0.21 -4.57
C PRO A 41 -11.12 0.37 -3.28
N PRO A 42 -11.91 0.55 -2.20
CA PRO A 42 -11.43 1.18 -0.97
C PRO A 42 -10.67 0.17 -0.08
N ILE A 43 -9.53 -0.32 -0.58
CA ILE A 43 -8.69 -1.32 0.11
C ILE A 43 -7.68 -0.61 1.02
N ASN A 44 -7.67 -0.97 2.29
CA ASN A 44 -6.65 -0.51 3.22
C ASN A 44 -5.49 -1.50 3.28
N VAL A 45 -4.35 -1.08 2.75
CA VAL A 45 -3.15 -1.92 2.63
C VAL A 45 -2.46 -2.18 3.97
N LEU A 46 -2.63 -1.32 4.98
CA LEU A 46 -1.98 -1.50 6.30
C LEU A 46 -2.63 -2.60 7.13
N HIS A 47 -3.94 -2.80 6.96
CA HIS A 47 -4.69 -3.85 7.66
C HIS A 47 -4.92 -5.12 6.82
N SER A 48 -4.49 -5.10 5.56
CA SER A 48 -4.57 -6.24 4.65
C SER A 48 -3.26 -7.03 4.65
N LEU A 49 -3.36 -8.36 4.54
CA LEU A 49 -2.19 -9.25 4.54
C LEU A 49 -2.43 -10.47 3.66
N SER A 50 -1.36 -10.99 3.06
CA SER A 50 -1.32 -12.33 2.48
C SER A 50 -0.09 -13.08 3.00
N ARG A 51 -0.30 -14.19 3.73
CA ARG A 51 0.79 -15.04 4.24
C ARG A 51 1.48 -15.84 3.14
N LEU A 52 0.80 -16.07 2.02
CA LEU A 52 1.30 -16.86 0.89
C LEU A 52 2.02 -16.04 -0.17
N MET A 53 2.02 -14.71 -0.06
CA MET A 53 2.60 -13.81 -1.07
C MET A 53 4.05 -14.20 -1.42
N LYS A 54 4.89 -14.48 -0.42
CA LYS A 54 6.31 -14.82 -0.64
C LYS A 54 6.52 -16.05 -1.53
N SER A 55 5.57 -16.98 -1.56
CA SER A 55 5.63 -18.20 -2.37
C SER A 55 5.12 -18.01 -3.80
N ALA A 56 4.49 -16.87 -4.10
CA ALA A 56 3.81 -16.59 -5.37
C ALA A 56 4.43 -15.41 -6.16
N ILE A 57 5.54 -14.86 -5.69
CA ILE A 57 6.23 -13.72 -6.32
C ILE A 57 7.66 -14.07 -6.70
N GLY A 58 8.30 -13.20 -7.48
CA GLY A 58 9.70 -13.36 -7.87
C GLY A 58 9.88 -13.94 -9.28
N GLU A 59 11.13 -14.28 -9.60
CA GLU A 59 11.54 -14.79 -10.90
C GLU A 59 10.84 -16.12 -11.22
N GLY A 60 10.36 -16.27 -12.45
CA GLY A 60 9.58 -17.44 -12.90
C GLY A 60 8.10 -17.42 -12.52
N MET A 61 7.65 -16.50 -11.66
CA MET A 61 6.23 -16.34 -11.27
C MET A 61 5.65 -14.99 -11.70
N THR A 62 6.30 -13.89 -11.31
CA THR A 62 5.89 -12.52 -11.64
C THR A 62 7.07 -11.74 -12.20
N ARG A 63 7.80 -11.02 -11.35
CA ARG A 63 9.02 -10.27 -11.69
C ARG A 63 9.96 -10.25 -10.49
N LYS A 64 11.27 -10.15 -10.75
CA LYS A 64 12.32 -10.25 -9.73
C LYS A 64 12.26 -9.17 -8.62
N ASP A 65 11.65 -8.03 -8.89
CA ASP A 65 11.55 -6.85 -8.02
C ASP A 65 10.28 -6.81 -7.16
N HIS A 66 9.31 -7.70 -7.41
CA HIS A 66 7.98 -7.61 -6.82
C HIS A 66 7.99 -7.53 -5.28
N GLY A 67 8.75 -8.41 -4.62
CA GLY A 67 8.82 -8.42 -3.15
C GLY A 67 9.38 -7.12 -2.58
N ASP A 68 10.47 -6.62 -3.16
CA ASP A 68 11.16 -5.43 -2.68
C ASP A 68 10.31 -4.17 -2.91
N VAL A 69 9.70 -4.05 -4.09
CA VAL A 69 8.78 -2.94 -4.44
C VAL A 69 7.57 -2.93 -3.51
N SER A 70 6.98 -4.10 -3.23
CA SER A 70 5.85 -4.21 -2.30
C SER A 70 6.22 -3.76 -0.90
N ASN A 71 7.37 -4.20 -0.38
CA ASN A 71 7.84 -3.80 0.95
C ASN A 71 8.12 -2.29 1.02
N GLN A 72 8.75 -1.73 -0.01
CA GLN A 72 9.05 -0.30 -0.09
C GLN A 72 7.78 0.55 -0.17
N LEU A 73 6.80 0.17 -0.99
CA LEU A 73 5.51 0.86 -1.07
C LEU A 73 4.78 0.82 0.26
N TYR A 74 4.76 -0.35 0.93
CA TYR A 74 4.14 -0.48 2.25
C TYR A 74 4.79 0.46 3.27
N ALA A 75 6.13 0.48 3.33
CA ALA A 75 6.87 1.36 4.23
C ALA A 75 6.59 2.84 3.97
N LYS A 76 6.61 3.27 2.70
CA LYS A 76 6.28 4.66 2.34
C LYS A 76 4.84 5.02 2.64
N TYR A 77 3.90 4.12 2.39
CA TYR A 77 2.50 4.35 2.72
C TYR A 77 2.30 4.51 4.24
N ALA A 78 2.92 3.66 5.06
CA ALA A 78 2.87 3.78 6.52
C ALA A 78 3.42 5.14 7.01
N ILE A 79 4.63 5.52 6.57
CA ILE A 79 5.24 6.81 6.91
C ILE A 79 4.35 7.97 6.49
N SER A 80 3.72 7.88 5.32
CA SER A 80 2.87 8.95 4.81
C SER A 80 1.56 9.08 5.58
N ARG A 81 1.02 7.97 6.13
CA ARG A 81 -0.13 8.00 7.04
C ARG A 81 0.22 8.65 8.37
N ASP A 82 1.42 8.39 8.90
CA ASP A 82 1.92 9.07 10.10
C ASP A 82 2.13 10.57 9.85
N ALA A 83 2.70 10.94 8.70
CA ALA A 83 2.83 12.35 8.29
C ALA A 83 1.46 13.04 8.13
N MET A 84 0.44 12.34 7.63
CA MET A 84 -0.93 12.85 7.55
C MET A 84 -1.54 13.08 8.93
N ALA A 85 -1.33 12.17 9.87
CA ALA A 85 -1.75 12.35 11.26
C ALA A 85 -1.02 13.53 11.91
N MET A 86 0.29 13.65 11.68
CA MET A 86 1.10 14.77 12.18
C MET A 86 0.60 16.11 11.63
N LYS A 87 0.33 16.19 10.32
CA LYS A 87 -0.27 17.38 9.68
C LYS A 87 -1.56 17.82 10.37
N ALA A 88 -2.41 16.87 10.73
CA ALA A 88 -3.69 17.16 11.38
C ALA A 88 -3.52 17.72 12.80
N VAL A 89 -2.41 17.41 13.49
CA VAL A 89 -2.13 17.85 14.86
C VAL A 89 -1.37 19.17 14.90
N VAL A 90 -0.28 19.29 14.15
CA VAL A 90 0.64 20.45 14.23
C VAL A 90 0.50 21.47 13.09
N GLY A 91 -0.27 21.14 12.06
CA GLY A 91 -0.42 21.97 10.87
C GLY A 91 0.66 21.74 9.82
N GLU A 92 0.44 22.26 8.61
CA GLU A 92 1.28 22.02 7.44
C GLU A 92 2.65 22.73 7.49
N GLU A 93 2.72 23.86 8.18
CA GLU A 93 3.92 24.69 8.27
C GLU A 93 5.03 24.00 9.09
N ALA A 94 4.66 23.12 10.01
CA ALA A 94 5.58 22.39 10.88
C ALA A 94 6.16 21.11 10.24
N LEU A 95 5.71 20.76 9.02
CA LEU A 95 6.14 19.53 8.35
C LEU A 95 7.51 19.69 7.68
N SER A 96 8.33 18.65 7.79
CA SER A 96 9.60 18.56 7.07
C SER A 96 9.39 18.43 5.56
N VAL A 97 10.45 18.59 4.79
CA VAL A 97 10.41 18.37 3.33
C VAL A 97 10.04 16.92 3.01
N GLU A 98 10.54 15.96 3.80
CA GLU A 98 10.22 14.54 3.62
C GLU A 98 8.76 14.21 3.97
N ASP A 99 8.20 14.87 4.98
CA ASP A 99 6.78 14.72 5.34
C ASP A 99 5.89 15.23 4.20
N LYS A 100 6.21 16.41 3.64
CA LYS A 100 5.46 16.97 2.51
C LYS A 100 5.52 16.07 1.28
N LEU A 101 6.70 15.54 0.96
CA LEU A 101 6.88 14.55 -0.11
C LEU A 101 6.07 13.28 0.16
N SER A 102 6.00 12.84 1.42
CA SER A 102 5.20 11.67 1.81
C SER A 102 3.70 11.91 1.69
N LEU A 103 3.22 13.11 2.00
CA LEU A 103 1.82 13.49 1.77
C LEU A 103 1.47 13.51 0.28
N GLU A 104 2.36 14.02 -0.57
CA GLU A 104 2.20 13.95 -2.02
C GLU A 104 2.16 12.50 -2.50
N PHE A 105 3.11 11.67 -2.05
CA PHE A 105 3.10 10.24 -2.34
C PHE A 105 1.80 9.57 -1.92
N LEU A 106 1.26 9.88 -0.74
CA LEU A 106 0.01 9.32 -0.24
C LEU A 106 -1.15 9.59 -1.17
N GLU A 107 -1.30 10.83 -1.62
CA GLU A 107 -2.37 11.21 -2.54
C GLU A 107 -2.23 10.47 -3.88
N HIS A 108 -1.04 10.46 -4.46
CA HIS A 108 -0.80 9.75 -5.71
C HIS A 108 -0.99 8.23 -5.58
N PHE A 109 -0.54 7.63 -4.48
CA PHE A 109 -0.73 6.21 -4.21
C PHE A 109 -2.20 5.84 -4.11
N GLU A 110 -2.99 6.56 -3.32
CA GLU A 110 -4.42 6.27 -3.18
C GLU A 110 -5.19 6.53 -4.49
N ARG A 111 -4.90 7.62 -5.20
CA ARG A 111 -5.64 8.02 -6.41
C ARG A 111 -5.22 7.30 -7.69
N GLN A 112 -3.98 6.82 -7.78
CA GLN A 112 -3.46 6.22 -9.00
C GLN A 112 -3.21 4.72 -8.81
N PHE A 113 -2.59 4.33 -7.70
CA PHE A 113 -2.26 2.93 -7.45
C PHE A 113 -3.47 2.14 -6.94
N ILE A 114 -4.07 2.57 -5.83
CA ILE A 114 -5.22 1.89 -5.23
C ILE A 114 -6.47 2.10 -6.09
N SER A 115 -6.75 3.34 -6.47
CA SER A 115 -7.94 3.64 -7.27
C SER A 115 -7.83 3.05 -8.67
N GLN A 116 -8.76 2.19 -9.03
CA GLN A 116 -8.87 1.51 -10.31
C GLN A 116 -10.34 1.48 -10.75
N ASP A 117 -10.58 1.72 -12.03
CA ASP A 117 -11.93 1.62 -12.59
C ASP A 117 -12.47 0.18 -12.48
N GLN A 118 -13.77 0.05 -12.23
CA GLN A 118 -14.49 -1.23 -12.06
C GLN A 118 -14.33 -2.18 -13.23
N TYR A 119 -14.14 -1.65 -14.44
CA TYR A 119 -14.04 -2.40 -15.67
C TYR A 119 -12.61 -2.48 -16.21
N LYS A 120 -11.64 -1.87 -15.50
CA LYS A 120 -10.23 -1.97 -15.85
C LYS A 120 -9.62 -3.17 -15.14
N SER A 121 -8.91 -4.00 -15.88
CA SER A 121 -8.05 -5.05 -15.34
C SER A 121 -6.60 -4.64 -15.59
N ARG A 122 -5.78 -4.58 -14.54
CA ARG A 122 -4.34 -4.36 -14.64
C ARG A 122 -3.62 -5.68 -14.52
N THR A 123 -2.67 -5.92 -15.40
CA THR A 123 -1.70 -6.99 -15.25
C THR A 123 -0.78 -6.71 -14.05
N ILE A 124 -0.11 -7.75 -13.57
CA ILE A 124 0.88 -7.57 -12.51
C ILE A 124 2.04 -6.67 -12.94
N TYR A 125 2.45 -6.74 -14.20
CA TYR A 125 3.54 -5.91 -14.74
C TYR A 125 3.17 -4.43 -14.77
N GLU A 126 1.96 -4.10 -15.25
CA GLU A 126 1.46 -2.71 -15.20
C GLU A 126 1.38 -2.19 -13.77
N SER A 127 0.98 -3.03 -12.82
CA SER A 127 0.95 -2.65 -11.40
C SER A 127 2.36 -2.38 -10.87
N LEU A 128 3.34 -3.21 -11.21
CA LEU A 128 4.73 -3.00 -10.79
C LEU A 128 5.37 -1.77 -11.47
N ASP A 129 5.04 -1.48 -12.73
CA ASP A 129 5.52 -0.29 -13.43
C ASP A 129 4.91 0.98 -12.84
N LEU A 130 3.62 0.96 -12.49
CA LEU A 130 2.97 2.03 -11.77
C LEU A 130 3.59 2.23 -10.37
N ALA A 131 3.88 1.15 -9.65
CA ALA A 131 4.58 1.21 -8.37
C ALA A 131 5.93 1.94 -8.50
N TRP A 132 6.74 1.60 -9.51
CA TRP A 132 8.00 2.28 -9.78
C TRP A 132 7.82 3.75 -10.12
N SER A 133 6.81 4.10 -10.93
CA SER A 133 6.53 5.51 -11.24
C SER A 133 6.24 6.32 -9.98
N LEU A 134 5.59 5.74 -8.98
CA LEU A 134 5.34 6.38 -7.69
C LEU A 134 6.60 6.45 -6.82
N LEU A 135 7.37 5.36 -6.76
CA LEU A 135 8.61 5.33 -5.97
C LEU A 135 9.67 6.32 -6.50
N ARG A 136 9.63 6.67 -7.79
CA ARG A 136 10.49 7.69 -8.40
C ARG A 136 10.21 9.12 -7.92
N MET A 137 9.12 9.37 -7.19
CA MET A 137 8.95 10.63 -6.47
C MET A 137 9.99 10.80 -5.35
N TYR A 138 10.48 9.68 -4.79
CA TYR A 138 11.52 9.71 -3.79
C TYR A 138 12.92 9.66 -4.43
N PRO A 139 13.89 10.40 -3.88
CA PRO A 139 15.30 10.21 -4.21
C PRO A 139 15.77 8.81 -3.76
N LYS A 140 16.79 8.26 -4.43
CA LYS A 140 17.25 6.87 -4.25
C LYS A 140 17.63 6.57 -2.79
N GLU A 141 18.17 7.56 -2.10
CA GLU A 141 18.62 7.48 -0.70
C GLU A 141 17.47 7.25 0.28
N LEU A 142 16.23 7.49 -0.14
CA LEU A 142 15.03 7.27 0.68
C LEU A 142 14.35 5.93 0.38
N LEU A 143 14.89 5.10 -0.52
CA LEU A 143 14.36 3.79 -0.90
C LEU A 143 15.08 2.63 -0.18
N ASN A 144 14.97 2.63 1.15
CA ASN A 144 15.78 1.79 2.04
C ASN A 144 15.41 0.28 2.07
N CYS A 145 14.26 -0.09 1.51
CA CYS A 145 13.78 -1.48 1.47
C CYS A 145 14.10 -2.17 0.14
N ILE A 146 14.72 -1.48 -0.81
CA ILE A 146 15.05 -2.03 -2.13
C ILE A 146 16.57 -2.25 -2.22
N PRO A 147 17.04 -3.47 -2.54
CA PRO A 147 18.46 -3.73 -2.78
C PRO A 147 19.02 -2.88 -3.92
N ALA A 148 20.27 -2.42 -3.79
CA ALA A 148 20.94 -1.58 -4.80
C ALA A 148 20.93 -2.19 -6.20
N LYS A 149 21.02 -3.52 -6.31
CA LYS A 149 20.93 -4.24 -7.59
C LYS A 149 19.57 -4.01 -8.29
N ILE A 150 18.47 -4.08 -7.54
CA ILE A 150 17.13 -3.84 -8.07
C ILE A 150 16.94 -2.36 -8.40
N LEU A 151 17.42 -1.44 -7.54
CA LEU A 151 17.38 0.00 -7.84
C LEU A 151 18.11 0.33 -9.15
N ASN A 152 19.29 -0.24 -9.40
CA ASN A 152 20.04 0.04 -10.62
C ASN A 152 19.37 -0.49 -11.89
N ASP A 153 18.58 -1.57 -11.78
CA ASP A 153 17.91 -2.18 -12.93
C ASP A 153 16.61 -1.44 -13.31
N PHE A 154 15.92 -0.81 -12.35
CA PHE A 154 14.55 -0.31 -12.53
C PHE A 154 14.33 1.19 -12.21
N TYR A 155 15.21 1.84 -11.44
CA TYR A 155 15.02 3.24 -11.04
C TYR A 155 15.50 4.22 -12.11
#